data_AF-A0A0F9QQJ4-F1
#
_entry.id   AF-A0A0F9QQJ4-F1
#
_cell.length_a   1.000
_cell.length_b   1.000
_cell.length_c   1.000
_cell.angle_alpha   90.00
_cell.angle_beta   90.00
_cell.angle_gamma   90.00
#
_symmetry.space_group_name_H-M   'P 1'
#
loop_
_entity.id
_entity.type
_entity.pdbx_description
1 polymer ?
#
loop_
_entity_poly.entity_id
_entity_poly.type
_entity_poly.pdbx_seq_one_letter_code
_entity_poly.pdbx_strand_id
1 'polypeptide(L)'
;MTGSNDTSLDAVLEVMEIDPLDIELEYTTIGPQIARYNELHVEALREQLYAEREVKRVRAKKQLFIRAKASDSGDKMTDSRANAKVEASQIVQKVEIAAIDARIERERLRGILKTLEGKRDMLVSLGAHIRAEMQGNPSLREQYRAQRDDEEDD
;
A
#
# COMPACT_ATOMS: atom_id res chain seq x y z
N MET A 1 -7.19 11.22 16.66
CA MET A 1 -5.80 11.41 16.19
C MET A 1 -5.70 10.82 14.80
N THR A 2 -6.08 11.58 13.77
CA THR A 2 -5.78 11.23 12.38
C THR A 2 -4.51 12.00 12.03
N GLY A 3 -3.36 11.47 12.46
CA GLY A 3 -2.12 11.86 11.82
C GLY A 3 -2.31 11.50 10.36
N SER A 4 -2.40 12.51 9.50
CA SER A 4 -2.26 12.33 8.07
C SER A 4 -0.91 11.66 7.89
N ASN A 5 -0.89 10.33 7.78
CA ASN A 5 0.27 9.60 7.31
C ASN A 5 0.44 10.11 5.90
N ASP A 6 1.25 11.17 5.76
CA ASP A 6 1.55 11.81 4.51
C ASP A 6 2.37 10.81 3.70
N THR A 7 1.61 9.94 3.05
CA THR A 7 2.11 8.89 2.20
C THR A 7 2.04 9.43 0.78
N SER A 8 2.46 10.68 0.62
CA SER A 8 2.54 11.34 -0.68
C SER A 8 3.42 10.51 -1.59
N LEU A 9 3.19 10.64 -2.89
CA LEU A 9 4.06 10.03 -3.89
C LEU A 9 5.52 10.47 -3.65
N ASP A 10 5.73 11.72 -3.22
CA ASP A 10 7.03 12.29 -2.93
C ASP A 10 7.75 11.54 -1.79
N ALA A 11 7.05 11.22 -0.70
CA ALA A 11 7.63 10.43 0.40
C ALA A 11 8.01 9.01 -0.05
N VAL A 12 7.27 8.43 -1.01
CA VAL A 12 7.63 7.13 -1.59
C VAL A 12 8.88 7.26 -2.46
N LEU A 13 8.94 8.31 -3.30
CA LEU A 13 10.08 8.58 -4.18
C LEU A 13 11.36 8.87 -3.40
N GLU A 14 11.27 9.59 -2.28
CA GLU A 14 12.39 9.85 -1.39
C GLU A 14 12.97 8.54 -0.82
N VAL A 15 12.10 7.63 -0.37
CA VAL A 15 12.52 6.30 0.11
C VAL A 15 13.10 5.42 -1.00
N MET A 16 12.79 5.71 -2.26
CA MET A 16 13.30 4.97 -3.42
C MET A 16 14.69 5.38 -3.87
N GLU A 17 15.14 6.58 -3.53
CA GLU A 17 16.47 7.04 -3.90
C GLU A 17 17.51 6.09 -3.31
N ILE A 18 18.51 5.70 -4.12
CA ILE A 18 19.62 4.87 -3.67
C ILE A 18 20.82 5.80 -3.68
N ASP A 19 21.41 6.03 -2.52
CA ASP A 19 22.73 6.65 -2.45
C ASP A 19 23.79 5.61 -2.84
N PRO A 20 24.48 5.75 -3.98
CA PRO A 20 25.53 4.82 -4.38
C PRO A 20 26.78 4.92 -3.50
N LEU A 21 26.96 6.01 -2.74
CA LEU A 21 28.09 6.19 -1.83
C LEU A 21 27.84 5.49 -0.49
N ASP A 22 26.58 5.44 -0.03
CA ASP A 22 26.20 4.79 1.23
C ASP A 22 25.28 3.57 1.04
N ILE A 23 25.76 2.61 0.25
CA ILE A 23 25.03 1.36 -0.04
C ILE A 23 24.82 0.53 1.23
N GLU A 24 25.70 0.64 2.21
CA GLU A 24 25.57 -0.11 3.46
C GLU A 24 24.38 0.35 4.29
N LEU A 25 24.20 1.67 4.43
CA LEU A 25 23.00 2.22 5.05
C LEU A 25 21.75 1.75 4.30
N GLU A 26 21.76 1.77 2.97
CA GLU A 26 20.63 1.31 2.16
C GLU A 26 20.24 -0.16 2.41
N TYR A 27 21.23 -1.05 2.59
CA TYR A 27 20.95 -2.44 2.97
C TYR A 27 20.35 -2.59 4.36
N THR A 28 20.77 -1.76 5.31
CA THR A 28 20.25 -1.82 6.69
C THR A 28 18.84 -1.24 6.81
N THR A 29 18.49 -0.25 5.99
CA THR A 29 17.20 0.46 6.07
C THR A 29 16.08 -0.24 5.31
N ILE A 30 16.39 -0.92 4.19
CA ILE A 30 15.37 -1.51 3.31
C ILE A 30 14.52 -2.60 4.01
N GLY A 31 15.13 -3.41 4.89
CA GLY A 31 14.43 -4.45 5.64
C GLY A 31 13.34 -3.89 6.57
N PRO A 32 13.69 -2.99 7.50
CA PRO A 32 12.73 -2.27 8.34
C PRO A 32 11.63 -1.55 7.54
N GLN A 33 11.97 -0.93 6.40
CA GLN A 33 10.99 -0.26 5.53
C GLN A 33 9.97 -1.24 4.97
N ILE A 34 10.42 -2.38 4.41
CA ILE A 34 9.52 -3.44 3.92
C ILE A 34 8.60 -3.94 5.05
N ALA A 35 9.15 -4.19 6.24
CA ALA A 35 8.37 -4.65 7.38
C ALA A 35 7.27 -3.64 7.77
N ARG A 36 7.62 -2.35 7.87
CA ARG A 36 6.67 -1.26 8.16
C ARG A 36 5.56 -1.19 7.13
N TYR A 37 5.89 -1.15 5.84
CA TYR A 37 4.88 -1.04 4.79
C TYR A 37 4.03 -2.32 4.66
N ASN A 38 4.57 -3.47 5.06
CA ASN A 38 3.80 -4.72 5.10
C ASN A 38 2.75 -4.68 6.20
N GLU A 39 3.10 -4.16 7.38
CA GLU A 39 2.14 -3.93 8.47
C GLU A 39 1.01 -2.99 8.03
N LEU A 40 1.35 -1.84 7.45
CA LEU A 40 0.37 -0.90 6.90
C LEU A 40 -0.53 -1.55 5.83
N HIS A 41 0.03 -2.35 4.92
CA HIS A 41 -0.74 -3.06 3.91
C HIS A 41 -1.72 -4.07 4.53
N VAL A 42 -1.31 -4.78 5.59
CA VAL A 42 -2.19 -5.72 6.31
C VAL A 42 -3.33 -4.97 7.01
N GLU A 43 -3.07 -3.79 7.57
CA GLU A 43 -4.10 -2.93 8.14
C GLU A 43 -5.09 -2.46 7.09
N ALA A 44 -4.62 -1.95 5.95
CA ALA A 44 -5.50 -1.53 4.84
C ALA A 44 -6.31 -2.71 4.27
N LEU A 45 -5.73 -3.91 4.19
CA LEU A 45 -6.47 -5.12 3.81
C LEU A 45 -7.60 -5.42 4.80
N ARG A 46 -7.33 -5.30 6.10
CA ARG A 46 -8.34 -5.50 7.14
C ARG A 46 -9.47 -4.48 6.99
N GLU A 47 -9.16 -3.22 6.78
CA GLU A 47 -10.14 -2.16 6.55
C GLU A 47 -10.99 -2.41 5.30
N GLN A 48 -10.37 -2.80 4.18
CA GLN A 48 -11.09 -3.19 2.96
C GLN A 48 -12.10 -4.31 3.25
N LEU A 49 -11.68 -5.38 3.93
CA LEU A 49 -12.56 -6.51 4.24
C LEU A 49 -13.74 -6.10 5.14
N TYR A 50 -13.52 -5.21 6.10
CA TYR A 50 -14.60 -4.66 6.92
C TYR A 50 -15.56 -3.80 6.09
N ALA A 51 -15.06 -2.93 5.22
CA ALA A 51 -15.88 -2.09 4.36
C ALA A 51 -16.72 -2.92 3.39
N GLU A 52 -16.15 -3.96 2.76
CA GLU A 52 -16.88 -4.89 1.89
C GLU A 52 -17.99 -5.65 2.64
N ARG A 53 -17.72 -6.08 3.88
CA ARG A 53 -18.73 -6.70 4.73
C ARG A 53 -19.84 -5.71 5.08
N GLU A 54 -19.49 -4.46 5.34
CA GLU A 54 -20.45 -3.40 5.66
C GLU A 54 -21.36 -3.09 4.47
N VAL A 55 -20.83 -3.01 3.25
CA VAL A 55 -21.62 -2.88 2.02
C VAL A 55 -22.66 -3.99 1.92
N LYS A 56 -22.25 -5.26 2.10
CA LYS A 56 -23.17 -6.42 2.07
C LYS A 56 -24.28 -6.28 3.12
N ARG A 57 -23.92 -5.89 4.34
CA ARG A 57 -24.87 -5.70 5.45
C ARG A 57 -25.88 -4.60 5.16
N VAL A 58 -25.42 -3.43 4.72
CA VAL A 58 -26.27 -2.27 4.44
C VAL A 58 -27.20 -2.53 3.25
N ARG A 59 -26.70 -3.16 2.18
CA ARG A 59 -27.52 -3.55 1.03
C ARG A 59 -28.64 -4.51 1.44
N ALA A 60 -28.31 -5.56 2.20
CA ALA A 60 -29.31 -6.52 2.69
C ALA A 60 -30.37 -5.83 3.56
N LYS A 61 -29.95 -4.99 4.52
CA LYS A 61 -30.88 -4.22 5.38
C LYS A 61 -31.78 -3.30 4.55
N LYS A 62 -31.22 -2.62 3.55
CA LYS A 62 -31.98 -1.70 2.69
C LYS A 62 -32.97 -2.45 1.80
N GLN A 63 -32.59 -3.61 1.29
CA GLN A 63 -33.46 -4.46 0.49
C GLN A 63 -34.67 -4.95 1.30
N LEU A 64 -34.44 -5.45 2.52
CA LEU A 64 -35.51 -5.85 3.45
C LEU A 64 -36.45 -4.68 3.75
N PHE A 65 -35.89 -3.50 4.06
CA PHE A 65 -36.68 -2.29 4.32
C PHE A 65 -37.55 -1.87 3.14
N ILE A 66 -37.01 -1.88 1.91
CA ILE A 66 -37.75 -1.50 0.70
C ILE A 66 -38.90 -2.48 0.44
N ARG A 67 -38.67 -3.79 0.62
CA ARG A 67 -39.70 -4.81 0.45
C ARG A 67 -40.80 -4.70 1.50
N ALA A 68 -40.44 -4.52 2.78
CA ALA A 68 -41.39 -4.31 3.86
C ALA A 68 -42.30 -3.10 3.57
N LYS A 69 -41.70 -1.95 3.24
CA LYS A 69 -42.44 -0.74 2.90
C LYS A 69 -43.40 -0.93 1.72
N ALA A 70 -43.02 -1.70 0.71
CA ALA A 70 -43.88 -1.98 -0.43
C ALA A 70 -45.06 -2.89 -0.05
N SER A 71 -44.80 -3.90 0.78
CA SER A 71 -45.82 -4.79 1.33
C SER A 71 -46.85 -4.01 2.15
N ASP A 72 -46.39 -3.12 3.03
CA ASP A 72 -47.26 -2.28 3.87
C ASP A 72 -48.13 -1.34 3.03
N SER A 73 -47.64 -0.89 1.86
CA SER A 73 -48.41 -0.09 0.91
C SER A 73 -49.26 -0.89 -0.07
N GLY A 74 -49.24 -2.22 -0.01
CA GLY A 74 -49.92 -3.11 -0.98
C GLY A 74 -49.35 -3.06 -2.40
N ASP A 75 -48.14 -2.52 -2.58
CA ASP A 75 -47.49 -2.39 -3.88
C ASP A 75 -46.80 -3.71 -4.26
N LYS A 76 -47.11 -4.23 -5.46
CA LYS A 76 -46.48 -5.44 -5.99
C LYS A 76 -45.08 -5.09 -6.52
N MET A 77 -44.10 -5.13 -5.63
CA MET A 77 -42.69 -4.88 -5.95
C MET A 77 -42.06 -6.11 -6.62
N THR A 78 -41.51 -5.93 -7.82
CA THR A 78 -40.65 -6.93 -8.47
C THR A 78 -39.23 -6.87 -7.90
N ASP A 79 -38.48 -7.98 -7.99
CA ASP A 79 -37.08 -8.01 -7.56
C ASP A 79 -36.22 -6.95 -8.29
N SER A 80 -36.46 -6.74 -9.58
CA SER A 80 -35.77 -5.72 -10.37
C SER A 80 -36.03 -4.30 -9.86
N ARG A 81 -37.28 -3.96 -9.51
CA ARG A 81 -37.62 -2.65 -8.94
C ARG A 81 -37.05 -2.47 -7.54
N ALA A 82 -37.04 -3.52 -6.73
CA ALA A 82 -36.42 -3.47 -5.41
C ALA A 82 -34.91 -3.21 -5.50
N ASN A 83 -34.21 -3.93 -6.40
CA ASN A 83 -32.77 -3.77 -6.60
C ASN A 83 -32.42 -2.36 -7.13
N ALA A 84 -33.17 -1.85 -8.11
CA ALA A 84 -32.98 -0.48 -8.59
C ALA A 84 -33.12 0.58 -7.48
N LYS A 85 -34.10 0.40 -6.56
CA LYS A 85 -34.26 1.29 -5.40
C LYS A 85 -33.14 1.15 -4.37
N VAL A 86 -32.53 -0.04 -4.23
CA VAL A 86 -31.35 -0.24 -3.37
C VAL A 86 -30.14 0.45 -3.97
N GLU A 87 -29.91 0.31 -5.27
CA GLU A 87 -28.78 0.94 -5.99
C GLU A 87 -28.87 2.47 -6.01
N ALA A 88 -30.08 3.01 -6.11
CA ALA A 88 -30.33 4.46 -6.00
C ALA A 88 -30.21 5.01 -4.56
N SER A 89 -30.03 4.15 -3.55
CA SER A 89 -29.96 4.58 -2.15
C SER A 89 -28.62 5.26 -1.84
N GLN A 90 -28.66 6.55 -1.50
CA GLN A 90 -27.47 7.32 -1.08
C GLN A 90 -26.67 6.63 0.05
N ILE A 91 -27.34 5.96 0.99
CA ILE A 91 -26.64 5.24 2.07
C ILE A 91 -25.81 4.08 1.53
N VAL A 92 -26.32 3.36 0.52
CA VAL A 92 -25.60 2.24 -0.11
C VAL A 92 -24.42 2.79 -0.90
N GLN A 93 -24.65 3.83 -1.70
CA GLN A 93 -23.59 4.49 -2.47
C GLN A 93 -22.47 5.00 -1.57
N LYS A 94 -22.79 5.64 -0.43
CA LYS A 94 -21.78 6.11 0.54
C LYS A 94 -20.89 4.99 1.08
N VAL A 95 -21.47 3.85 1.45
CA VAL A 95 -20.67 2.72 1.97
C VAL A 95 -19.88 2.03 0.86
N GLU A 96 -20.38 2.03 -0.38
CA GLU A 96 -19.65 1.52 -1.55
C GLU A 96 -18.44 2.39 -1.89
N ILE A 97 -18.60 3.72 -1.85
CA ILE A 97 -17.48 4.66 -2.01
C ILE A 97 -16.42 4.40 -0.93
N ALA A 98 -16.81 4.28 0.34
CA ALA A 98 -15.85 3.97 1.41
C ALA A 98 -15.12 2.63 1.21
N ALA A 99 -15.79 1.62 0.67
CA ALA A 99 -15.15 0.34 0.33
C ALA A 99 -14.19 0.46 -0.86
N ILE A 100 -14.52 1.31 -1.85
CA ILE A 100 -13.62 1.63 -2.96
C ILE A 100 -12.37 2.36 -2.44
N ASP A 101 -12.53 3.35 -1.57
CA ASP A 101 -11.42 4.11 -0.99
C ASP A 101 -10.47 3.19 -0.21
N ALA A 102 -11.02 2.30 0.64
CA ALA A 102 -10.23 1.31 1.36
C ALA A 102 -9.48 0.35 0.43
N ARG A 103 -10.09 -0.04 -0.69
CA ARG A 103 -9.42 -0.86 -1.71
C ARG A 103 -8.29 -0.10 -2.41
N ILE A 104 -8.52 1.16 -2.76
CA ILE A 104 -7.50 2.02 -3.39
C ILE A 104 -6.28 2.11 -2.47
N GLU A 105 -6.50 2.35 -1.18
CA GLU A 105 -5.43 2.47 -0.20
C GLU A 105 -4.61 1.17 -0.09
N ARG A 106 -5.28 0.02 -0.03
CA ARG A 106 -4.59 -1.28 -0.03
C ARG A 106 -3.77 -1.50 -1.31
N GLU A 107 -4.32 -1.22 -2.49
CA GLU A 107 -3.55 -1.38 -3.75
C GLU A 107 -2.36 -0.41 -3.81
N ARG A 108 -2.51 0.80 -3.26
CA ARG A 108 -1.43 1.79 -3.15
C ARG A 108 -0.28 1.26 -2.30
N LEU A 109 -0.57 0.77 -1.09
CA LEU A 109 0.44 0.18 -0.19
C LEU A 109 1.08 -1.07 -0.78
N ARG A 110 0.30 -1.89 -1.50
CA ARG A 110 0.84 -3.02 -2.26
C ARG A 110 1.82 -2.58 -3.35
N GLY A 111 1.51 -1.49 -4.04
CA GLY A 111 2.42 -0.87 -5.01
C GLY A 111 3.75 -0.48 -4.37
N ILE A 112 3.70 0.21 -3.22
CA ILE A 112 4.89 0.61 -2.46
C ILE A 112 5.73 -0.60 -2.03
N LEU A 113 5.10 -1.65 -1.51
CA LEU A 113 5.80 -2.89 -1.15
C LEU A 113 6.54 -3.51 -2.33
N LYS A 114 5.87 -3.67 -3.46
CA LYS A 114 6.48 -4.21 -4.68
C LYS A 114 7.68 -3.37 -5.13
N THR A 115 7.56 -2.06 -4.99
CA THR A 115 8.61 -1.11 -5.31
C THR A 115 9.82 -1.26 -4.37
N LEU A 116 9.60 -1.40 -3.06
CA LEU A 116 10.67 -1.65 -2.09
C LEU A 116 11.35 -3.01 -2.30
N GLU A 117 10.59 -4.05 -2.66
CA GLU A 117 11.14 -5.33 -3.08
C GLU A 117 12.04 -5.17 -4.32
N GLY A 118 11.61 -4.37 -5.29
CA GLY A 118 12.43 -3.99 -6.44
C GLY A 118 13.72 -3.26 -6.03
N LYS A 119 13.65 -2.30 -5.10
CA LYS A 119 14.84 -1.62 -4.56
C LYS A 119 15.81 -2.61 -3.89
N ARG A 120 15.30 -3.52 -3.06
CA ARG A 120 16.11 -4.59 -2.45
C ARG A 120 16.81 -5.43 -3.51
N ASP A 121 16.10 -5.84 -4.54
CA ASP A 121 16.67 -6.69 -5.60
C ASP A 121 17.75 -5.93 -6.41
N MET A 122 17.55 -4.63 -6.67
CA MET A 122 18.57 -3.76 -7.26
C MET A 122 19.80 -3.62 -6.37
N LEU A 123 19.62 -3.38 -5.06
CA LEU A 123 20.72 -3.31 -4.10
C LEU A 123 21.53 -4.61 -4.10
N VAL A 124 20.88 -5.79 -4.06
CA VAL A 124 21.57 -7.09 -4.12
C VAL A 124 22.41 -7.23 -5.39
N SER A 125 21.87 -6.81 -6.54
CA SER A 125 22.59 -6.81 -7.83
C SER A 125 23.80 -5.87 -7.79
N LEU A 126 23.64 -4.66 -7.27
CA LEU A 126 24.71 -3.67 -7.15
C LEU A 126 25.85 -4.18 -6.24
N GLY A 127 25.54 -4.75 -5.09
CA GLY A 127 26.55 -5.34 -4.22
C GLY A 127 27.27 -6.54 -4.85
N ALA A 128 26.59 -7.32 -5.69
CA ALA A 128 27.24 -8.39 -6.46
C ALA A 128 28.22 -7.82 -7.50
N HIS A 129 27.84 -6.74 -8.19
CA HIS A 129 28.70 -6.03 -9.14
C HIS A 129 29.97 -5.49 -8.48
N ILE A 130 29.82 -4.76 -7.36
CA ILE A 130 30.95 -4.18 -6.62
C ILE A 130 31.92 -5.28 -6.15
N ARG A 131 31.41 -6.41 -5.65
CA ARG A 131 32.26 -7.56 -5.29
C ARG A 131 33.02 -8.14 -6.48
N ALA A 132 32.40 -8.22 -7.65
CA ALA A 132 33.05 -8.70 -8.87
C ALA A 132 34.16 -7.73 -9.33
N GLU A 133 33.92 -6.42 -9.28
CA GLU A 133 34.92 -5.41 -9.62
C GLU A 133 36.12 -5.44 -8.67
N MET A 134 35.89 -5.56 -7.36
CA MET A 134 36.95 -5.68 -6.36
C MET A 134 37.79 -6.94 -6.52
N GLN A 135 37.23 -8.04 -7.03
CA GLN A 135 37.99 -9.26 -7.32
C GLN A 135 38.90 -9.11 -8.54
N GLY A 136 38.49 -8.31 -9.53
CA GLY A 136 39.25 -8.09 -10.76
C GLY A 136 40.38 -7.07 -10.64
N ASN A 137 40.30 -6.13 -9.69
CA ASN A 137 41.27 -5.05 -9.57
C ASN A 137 41.61 -4.68 -8.10
N PRO A 138 42.80 -5.07 -7.60
CA PRO A 138 43.24 -4.79 -6.23
C PRO A 138 43.32 -3.30 -5.87
N SER A 139 43.60 -2.40 -6.81
CA SER A 139 43.72 -0.96 -6.52
C SER A 139 42.37 -0.29 -6.22
N LEU A 140 41.27 -0.81 -6.77
CA LEU A 140 39.92 -0.34 -6.41
C LEU A 140 39.63 -0.65 -4.94
N ARG A 141 40.11 -1.79 -4.43
CA ARG A 141 39.91 -2.18 -3.02
C ARG A 141 40.60 -1.22 -2.05
N GLU A 142 41.75 -0.66 -2.42
CA GLU A 142 42.44 0.35 -1.62
C GLU A 142 41.72 1.70 -1.67
N GLN A 143 41.19 2.10 -2.83
CA GLN A 143 40.42 3.34 -2.97
C GLN A 143 39.13 3.33 -2.14
N TYR A 144 38.37 2.22 -2.16
CA TYR A 144 37.15 2.09 -1.34
C TYR A 144 37.43 2.09 0.17
N ARG A 145 38.63 1.69 0.60
CA ARG A 145 39.03 1.79 2.01
C ARG A 145 39.34 3.23 2.39
N ALA A 146 40.17 3.90 1.57
CA ALA A 146 40.54 5.29 1.80
C ALA A 146 39.31 6.22 1.86
N GLN A 147 38.32 6.03 0.98
CA GLN A 147 37.10 6.85 0.99
C GLN A 147 36.26 6.68 2.27
N ARG A 148 36.26 5.50 2.91
CA ARG A 148 35.55 5.30 4.17
C ARG A 148 36.27 5.93 5.35
N ASP A 149 37.60 5.85 5.33
CA ASP A 149 38.44 6.42 6.39
C ASP A 149 38.35 7.96 6.39
N ASP A 150 38.26 8.60 5.21
CA ASP A 150 38.12 10.07 5.08
C ASP A 150 36.78 10.61 5.60
N GLU A 151 35.72 9.79 5.67
CA GLU A 151 34.39 10.19 6.17
C GLU A 151 34.24 10.04 7.71
N GLU A 152 35.11 9.27 8.37
CA GLU A 152 35.08 9.12 9.84
C GLU A 152 35.73 10.32 10.59
N ASP A 153 36.50 11.15 9.88
CA ASP A 153 37.28 12.27 10.43
C ASP A 153 36.57 13.64 10.38
N ASP A 154 35.42 13.76 9.70
CA ASP A 154 34.58 14.98 9.60
C ASP A 154 33.34 14.94 10.53
#